data_AF-W4SHK5-F1
#
_entry.id   AF-W4SHK5-F1
#
_cell.length_a   1.000
_cell.length_b   1.000
_cell.length_c   1.000
_cell.angle_alpha   90.00
_cell.angle_beta   90.00
_cell.angle_gamma   90.00
#
_symmetry.space_group_name_H-M   'P 1'
#
loop_
_entity.id
_entity.type
_entity.pdbx_description
1 polymer ?
#
loop_
_entity_poly.entity_id
_entity_poly.type
_entity_poly.pdbx_seq_one_letter_code
_entity_poly.pdbx_strand_id
1 'polypeptide(L)'
;MADRNEQILTPSQLNTLARDLLEGSFPLVWVEAELSSVTRPSSGHLYFTLKDARAQIRCAMFKPKSTWLKFQPREGLRVLARGRLTLYEARGDYQLVLDHMEEAGEGALRRAFDELRARLAAEGLFDAERKQPLPAHVRRLAVITSPSGAAVRDVLSVLARRFPLLEVDLLPSLVQGDSAAAQITSLLQRADASGRYDVILITRGGGSLEDLWAFNDERLARTIAAAHTPVVSAVGHETDFSLSDFVADVRAPTPSVAAELLVPDQRELVARVRRAHAAWPSCSSTRWAMRCSAPTGSPCACVRTARSGGWQIAATPAAGRRPPAA
;
A
#
# COMPACT_ATOMS: atom_id res chain seq x y z
N MET A 1 -3.59 -9.11 -75.73
CA MET A 1 -2.83 -7.91 -75.36
C MET A 1 -3.49 -7.37 -74.11
N ALA A 2 -2.85 -7.50 -72.95
CA ALA A 2 -3.43 -7.10 -71.67
C ALA A 2 -3.55 -5.58 -71.61
N ASP A 3 -4.74 -5.14 -71.23
CA ASP A 3 -5.14 -3.75 -71.05
C ASP A 3 -4.26 -3.10 -69.95
N ARG A 4 -3.22 -2.36 -70.36
CA ARG A 4 -2.44 -1.48 -69.47
C ARG A 4 -3.30 -0.24 -69.23
N ASN A 5 -4.32 -0.40 -68.38
CA ASN A 5 -4.97 0.72 -67.72
C ASN A 5 -4.00 1.27 -66.67
N GLU A 6 -2.89 1.84 -67.12
CA GLU A 6 -1.93 2.52 -66.28
C GLU A 6 -2.58 3.81 -65.79
N GLN A 7 -3.12 3.76 -64.57
CA GLN A 7 -3.44 4.97 -63.83
C GLN A 7 -2.12 5.71 -63.59
N ILE A 8 -1.83 6.70 -64.44
CA ILE A 8 -0.72 7.64 -64.24
C ILE A 8 -1.12 8.53 -63.07
N LEU A 9 -0.52 8.27 -61.90
CA LEU A 9 -0.76 9.03 -60.68
C LEU A 9 0.20 10.21 -60.58
N THR A 10 -0.31 11.36 -60.16
CA THR A 10 0.54 12.47 -59.71
C THR A 10 1.21 12.14 -58.37
N PRO A 11 2.34 12.77 -58.02
CA PRO A 11 2.98 12.57 -56.72
C PRO A 11 2.04 12.79 -55.53
N SER A 12 1.13 13.77 -55.62
CA SER A 12 0.12 14.03 -54.60
C SER A 12 -0.86 12.87 -54.48
N GLN A 13 -1.40 12.37 -55.60
CA GLN A 13 -2.31 11.22 -55.60
C GLN A 13 -1.62 9.96 -55.08
N LEU A 14 -0.36 9.73 -55.46
CA LEU A 14 0.41 8.59 -54.98
C LEU A 14 0.65 8.65 -53.46
N ASN A 15 1.03 9.82 -52.93
CA ASN A 15 1.25 9.99 -51.50
C ASN A 15 -0.03 9.87 -50.68
N THR A 16 -1.15 10.41 -51.17
CA THR A 16 -2.46 10.24 -50.52
C THR A 16 -2.86 8.76 -50.47
N LEU A 17 -2.76 8.04 -51.59
CA LEU A 17 -3.05 6.59 -51.63
C LEU A 17 -2.13 5.78 -50.70
N ALA A 18 -0.84 6.11 -50.66
CA ALA A 18 0.11 5.46 -49.77
C ALA A 18 -0.21 5.74 -48.30
N ARG A 19 -0.54 6.99 -47.94
CA ARG A 19 -0.98 7.33 -46.58
C ARG A 19 -2.21 6.53 -46.19
N ASP A 20 -3.24 6.50 -47.03
CA ASP A 20 -4.51 5.84 -46.73
C ASP A 20 -4.31 4.33 -46.54
N LEU A 21 -3.44 3.70 -47.33
CA LEU A 21 -3.06 2.29 -47.15
C LEU A 21 -2.31 2.04 -45.84
N LEU A 22 -1.36 2.91 -45.49
CA LEU A 22 -0.56 2.78 -44.27
C LEU A 22 -1.42 3.00 -43.01
N GLU A 23 -2.26 4.03 -43.01
CA GLU A 23 -3.17 4.34 -41.90
C GLU A 23 -4.25 3.26 -41.74
N GLY A 24 -4.74 2.68 -42.84
CA GLY A 24 -5.69 1.56 -42.82
C GLY A 24 -5.07 0.25 -42.34
N SER A 25 -3.83 -0.06 -42.74
CA SER A 25 -3.17 -1.33 -42.40
C SER A 25 -2.56 -1.32 -41.00
N PHE A 26 -2.12 -0.16 -40.51
CA PHE A 26 -1.45 0.00 -39.23
C PHE A 26 -2.11 1.10 -38.38
N PRO A 27 -3.36 0.87 -37.94
CA PRO A 27 -4.14 1.88 -37.23
C PRO A 27 -3.56 2.24 -35.86
N LEU A 28 -2.88 1.30 -35.18
CA LEU A 28 -2.16 1.55 -33.93
C LEU A 28 -1.05 0.52 -33.76
N VAL A 29 0.19 0.96 -33.55
CA VAL A 29 1.36 0.08 -33.42
C VAL A 29 2.16 0.39 -32.17
N TRP A 30 2.78 -0.65 -31.62
CA TRP A 30 3.78 -0.58 -30.57
C TRP A 30 5.15 -0.91 -31.16
N VAL A 31 6.15 -0.08 -30.87
CA VAL A 31 7.51 -0.22 -31.38
C VAL A 31 8.50 -0.09 -30.23
N GLU A 32 9.36 -1.09 -30.08
CA GLU A 32 10.51 -1.04 -29.16
C GLU A 32 11.77 -0.72 -29.97
N ALA A 33 12.44 0.38 -29.65
CA ALA A 33 13.61 0.84 -30.40
C ALA A 33 14.47 1.82 -29.58
N GLU A 34 15.70 2.06 -30.04
CA GLU A 34 16.59 3.06 -29.46
C GLU A 34 16.30 4.45 -30.06
N LEU A 35 16.26 5.46 -29.20
CA LEU A 35 16.15 6.86 -29.59
C LEU A 35 17.45 7.36 -30.23
N SER A 36 17.34 8.00 -31.39
CA SER A 36 18.41 8.74 -32.05
C SER A 36 17.93 10.09 -32.57
N SER A 37 18.84 11.05 -32.72
CA SER A 37 18.57 12.37 -33.30
C SER A 37 17.41 13.11 -32.62
N VAL A 38 17.40 13.14 -31.30
CA VAL A 38 16.31 13.73 -30.50
C VAL A 38 16.39 15.26 -30.55
N THR A 39 15.39 15.91 -31.11
CA THR A 39 15.30 17.37 -31.27
C THR A 39 14.02 17.92 -30.61
N ARG A 40 14.17 19.00 -29.84
CA ARG A 40 13.06 19.72 -29.18
C ARG A 40 13.06 21.20 -29.60
N PRO A 41 12.34 21.57 -30.67
CA PRO A 41 12.18 22.97 -31.05
C PRO A 41 11.39 23.77 -30.02
N SER A 42 11.45 25.10 -30.11
CA SER A 42 10.72 26.03 -29.23
C SER A 42 9.19 25.89 -29.26
N SER A 43 8.65 25.23 -30.29
CA SER A 43 7.23 24.87 -30.39
C SER A 43 6.77 23.83 -29.36
N GLY A 44 7.70 23.13 -28.71
CA GLY A 44 7.40 22.10 -27.70
C GLY A 44 7.04 20.72 -28.27
N HIS A 45 7.09 20.57 -29.59
CA HIS A 45 7.02 19.27 -30.25
C HIS A 45 8.34 18.52 -30.10
N LEU A 46 8.26 17.19 -30.07
CA LEU A 46 9.41 16.32 -29.94
C LEU A 46 9.58 15.53 -31.23
N TYR A 47 10.73 15.69 -31.89
CA TYR A 47 11.08 14.96 -33.11
C TYR A 47 12.28 14.08 -32.83
N PHE A 48 12.24 12.82 -33.24
CA PHE A 48 13.31 11.86 -33.01
C PHE A 48 13.21 10.73 -34.02
N THR A 49 14.23 9.89 -34.07
CA THR A 49 14.23 8.67 -34.86
C THR A 49 14.27 7.48 -33.91
N LEU A 50 13.43 6.49 -34.18
CA LEU A 50 13.50 5.18 -33.55
C LEU A 50 14.32 4.27 -34.47
N LYS A 51 15.41 3.69 -33.96
CA LYS A 51 16.29 2.79 -34.71
C LYS A 51 16.41 1.42 -34.04
N ASP A 52 16.59 0.40 -34.87
CA ASP A 52 17.03 -0.93 -34.47
C ASP A 52 18.35 -1.30 -35.20
N ALA A 53 18.74 -2.57 -35.19
CA ALA A 53 19.97 -3.02 -35.84
C ALA A 53 19.95 -2.97 -37.39
N ARG A 54 18.77 -2.85 -38.02
CA ARG A 54 18.58 -2.98 -39.48
C ARG A 54 17.79 -1.83 -40.12
N ALA A 55 17.00 -1.09 -39.35
CA ALA A 55 16.02 -0.14 -39.82
C ALA A 55 15.89 1.07 -38.87
N GLN A 56 15.34 2.15 -39.39
CA GLN A 56 15.04 3.36 -38.63
C GLN A 56 13.74 4.00 -39.13
N ILE A 57 13.02 4.68 -38.24
CA ILE A 57 11.77 5.36 -38.54
C ILE A 57 11.72 6.74 -37.85
N ARG A 58 11.35 7.77 -38.61
CA ARG A 58 11.16 9.11 -38.06
C ARG A 58 9.88 9.17 -37.24
N CYS A 59 9.97 9.80 -36.08
CA CYS A 59 8.90 9.88 -35.11
C CYS A 59 8.64 11.33 -34.71
N ALA A 60 7.38 11.65 -34.49
CA ALA A 60 6.93 12.94 -33.98
C ALA A 60 5.98 12.74 -32.81
N MET A 61 6.17 13.50 -31.73
CA MET A 61 5.27 13.54 -30.59
C MET A 61 4.85 14.98 -30.33
N PHE A 62 3.54 15.24 -30.35
CA PHE A 62 3.01 16.59 -30.19
C PHE A 62 3.06 17.09 -28.73
N LYS A 63 3.13 18.41 -28.55
CA LYS A 63 3.36 19.09 -27.25
C LYS A 63 2.51 18.60 -26.07
N PRO A 64 1.18 18.36 -26.23
CA PRO A 64 0.37 17.89 -25.12
C PRO A 64 0.86 16.54 -24.56
N LYS A 65 1.30 15.64 -25.44
CA LYS A 65 1.74 14.30 -25.08
C LYS A 65 3.20 14.27 -24.61
N SER A 66 4.06 15.11 -25.19
CA SER A 66 5.47 15.21 -24.78
C SER A 66 5.63 15.78 -23.37
N THR A 67 4.67 16.57 -22.88
CA THR A 67 4.67 17.17 -21.53
C THR A 67 4.31 16.14 -20.45
N TRP A 68 3.60 15.06 -20.79
CA TRP A 68 3.16 14.03 -19.86
C TRP A 68 4.19 12.90 -19.66
N LEU A 69 5.31 12.97 -20.37
CA LEU A 69 6.41 12.02 -20.19
C LEU A 69 7.03 12.22 -18.81
N LYS A 70 7.08 11.14 -18.03
CA LYS A 70 7.72 11.11 -16.71
C LYS A 70 9.24 11.13 -16.77
N PHE A 71 9.81 10.95 -17.97
CA PHE A 71 11.25 10.91 -18.22
C PHE A 71 11.67 11.87 -19.33
N GLN A 72 12.97 12.14 -19.41
CA GLN A 72 13.55 12.98 -20.45
C GLN A 72 14.13 12.08 -21.56
N PRO A 73 13.53 12.05 -22.77
CA PRO A 73 14.04 11.31 -23.91
C PRO A 73 15.44 11.82 -24.28
N ARG A 74 16.40 10.90 -24.33
CA ARG A 74 17.81 11.14 -24.68
C ARG A 74 18.24 10.17 -25.76
N GLU A 75 19.25 10.54 -26.53
CA GLU A 75 19.85 9.64 -27.50
C GLU A 75 20.45 8.41 -26.79
N GLY A 76 20.33 7.24 -27.41
CA GLY A 76 20.80 5.97 -26.84
C GLY A 76 19.80 5.27 -25.91
N LEU A 77 18.70 5.93 -25.55
CA LEU A 77 17.71 5.36 -24.65
C LEU A 77 16.76 4.44 -25.42
N ARG A 78 16.59 3.20 -24.95
CA ARG A 78 15.60 2.28 -25.49
C ARG A 78 14.23 2.61 -24.94
N VAL A 79 13.26 2.80 -25.83
CA VAL A 79 11.88 3.13 -25.48
C VAL A 79 10.91 2.14 -26.09
N LEU A 80 9.80 1.92 -25.40
CA LEU A 80 8.60 1.32 -25.95
C LEU A 80 7.63 2.46 -26.30
N ALA A 81 7.30 2.61 -27.56
CA ALA A 81 6.52 3.72 -28.07
C ALA A 81 5.24 3.22 -28.77
N ARG A 82 4.11 3.87 -28.49
CA ARG A 82 2.82 3.60 -29.13
C ARG A 82 2.39 4.77 -30.00
N GLY A 83 2.04 4.48 -31.25
CA GLY A 83 1.61 5.53 -32.16
C GLY A 83 0.91 5.02 -33.41
N ARG A 84 0.65 5.97 -34.29
CA ARG A 84 -0.04 5.76 -35.57
C ARG A 84 0.90 6.08 -36.70
N LEU A 85 0.91 5.19 -37.66
CA LEU A 85 1.78 5.28 -38.80
C LEU A 85 1.12 6.15 -39.87
N THR A 86 1.85 7.14 -40.36
CA THR A 86 1.34 8.08 -41.36
C THR A 86 2.46 8.50 -42.32
N LEU A 87 2.09 9.25 -43.35
CA LEU A 87 2.99 9.72 -44.38
C LEU A 87 2.81 11.22 -44.55
N TYR A 88 3.91 11.98 -44.47
CA TYR A 88 3.87 13.42 -44.63
C TYR A 88 3.76 13.77 -46.12
N GLU A 89 2.53 14.04 -46.58
CA GLU A 89 2.18 14.18 -48.00
C GLU A 89 3.06 15.16 -48.78
N ALA A 90 3.48 16.26 -48.14
CA ALA A 90 4.28 17.30 -48.80
C ALA A 90 5.72 16.84 -49.15
N ARG A 91 6.27 15.84 -48.47
CA ARG A 91 7.61 15.29 -48.77
C ARG A 91 7.62 13.80 -49.08
N GLY A 92 6.52 13.09 -48.89
CA GLY A 92 6.47 11.63 -49.00
C GLY A 92 7.19 10.90 -47.87
N ASP A 93 7.50 11.58 -46.77
CA ASP A 93 8.27 11.00 -45.68
C ASP A 93 7.38 10.11 -44.78
N TYR A 94 7.82 8.88 -44.57
CA TYR A 94 7.21 7.94 -43.63
C TYR A 94 7.49 8.37 -42.18
N GLN A 95 6.44 8.48 -41.37
CA GLN A 95 6.56 8.91 -39.99
C GLN A 95 5.61 8.19 -39.03
N LEU A 96 6.06 8.02 -37.79
CA LEU A 96 5.26 7.49 -36.70
C LEU A 96 4.87 8.62 -35.75
N VAL A 97 3.58 8.91 -35.65
CA VAL A 97 3.05 9.90 -34.71
C VAL A 97 2.75 9.20 -33.39
N LEU A 98 3.49 9.55 -32.35
CA LEU A 98 3.43 8.86 -31.07
C LEU A 98 2.45 9.52 -30.11
N ASP A 99 1.58 8.69 -29.53
CA ASP A 99 0.60 9.08 -28.52
C ASP A 99 1.09 8.77 -27.10
N HIS A 100 2.01 7.80 -26.96
CA HIS A 100 2.56 7.34 -25.69
C HIS A 100 3.99 6.79 -25.89
N MET A 101 4.85 6.98 -24.88
CA MET A 101 6.23 6.49 -24.88
C MET A 101 6.67 6.25 -23.43
N GLU A 102 7.32 5.11 -23.21
CA GLU A 102 7.91 4.69 -21.93
C GLU A 102 9.30 4.09 -22.16
N GLU A 103 10.12 3.99 -21.14
CA GLU A 103 11.46 3.39 -21.27
C GLU A 103 11.30 1.87 -21.42
N ALA A 104 12.02 1.25 -22.36
CA ALA A 104 11.84 -0.17 -22.72
C ALA A 104 12.13 -1.13 -21.55
N GLY A 105 12.95 -0.70 -20.58
CA GLY A 105 13.16 -1.44 -19.33
C GLY A 105 11.87 -1.63 -18.54
N GLU A 106 11.03 -0.58 -18.43
CA GLU A 106 9.75 -0.65 -17.73
C GLU A 106 8.76 -1.57 -18.45
N GLY A 107 8.75 -1.61 -19.80
CA GLY A 107 7.85 -2.47 -20.57
C GLY A 107 8.13 -3.97 -20.44
N ALA A 108 9.41 -4.37 -20.38
CA ALA A 108 9.79 -5.77 -20.13
C ALA A 108 9.44 -6.19 -18.69
N LEU A 109 9.75 -5.33 -17.72
CA LEU A 109 9.37 -5.54 -16.32
C LEU A 109 7.86 -5.59 -16.16
N ARG A 110 7.11 -4.74 -16.85
CA ARG A 110 5.64 -4.73 -16.79
C ARG A 110 5.04 -6.03 -17.33
N ARG A 111 5.53 -6.52 -18.48
CA ARG A 111 5.10 -7.83 -19.03
C ARG A 111 5.42 -8.97 -18.06
N ALA A 112 6.65 -9.01 -17.54
CA ALA A 112 7.04 -10.02 -16.56
C ALA A 112 6.18 -9.97 -15.29
N PHE A 113 5.85 -8.77 -14.83
CA PHE A 113 4.95 -8.57 -13.69
C PHE A 113 3.53 -9.07 -13.99
N ASP A 114 2.95 -8.70 -15.14
CA ASP A 114 1.58 -9.09 -15.49
C ASP A 114 1.48 -10.62 -15.69
N GLU A 115 2.49 -11.25 -16.31
CA GLU A 115 2.59 -12.71 -16.45
C GLU A 115 2.71 -13.42 -15.09
N LEU A 116 3.61 -12.96 -14.23
CA LEU A 116 3.78 -13.54 -12.89
C LEU A 116 2.54 -13.32 -12.03
N ARG A 117 1.93 -12.14 -12.08
CA ARG A 117 0.68 -11.83 -11.38
C ARG A 117 -0.45 -12.75 -11.83
N ALA A 118 -0.62 -12.94 -13.14
CA ALA A 118 -1.66 -13.82 -13.66
C ALA A 118 -1.47 -15.28 -13.19
N ARG A 119 -0.21 -15.76 -13.19
CA ARG A 119 0.14 -17.10 -12.70
C ARG A 119 -0.15 -17.28 -11.21
N LEU A 120 0.33 -16.36 -10.36
CA LEU A 120 0.09 -16.43 -8.91
C LEU A 120 -1.40 -16.26 -8.57
N ALA A 121 -2.14 -15.43 -9.32
CA ALA A 121 -3.60 -15.32 -9.18
C ALA A 121 -4.30 -16.64 -9.52
N ALA A 122 -3.89 -17.32 -10.59
CA ALA A 122 -4.45 -18.61 -10.98
C ALA A 122 -4.16 -19.72 -9.95
N GLU A 123 -3.07 -19.60 -9.19
CA GLU A 123 -2.76 -20.47 -8.05
C GLU A 123 -3.55 -20.12 -6.78
N GLY A 124 -4.33 -19.04 -6.76
CA GLY A 124 -5.10 -18.58 -5.59
C GLY A 124 -4.26 -17.90 -4.51
N LEU A 125 -3.03 -17.45 -4.82
CA LEU A 125 -2.17 -16.80 -3.81
C LEU A 125 -2.73 -15.47 -3.28
N PHE A 126 -3.65 -14.85 -4.00
CA PHE A 126 -4.25 -13.57 -3.63
C PHE A 126 -5.62 -13.69 -2.96
N ASP A 127 -6.09 -14.93 -2.73
CA ASP A 127 -7.42 -15.19 -2.20
C ASP A 127 -7.59 -14.63 -0.79
N ALA A 128 -8.71 -13.93 -0.57
CA ALA A 128 -9.00 -13.30 0.71
C ALA A 128 -9.09 -14.31 1.86
N GLU A 129 -9.46 -15.57 1.59
CA GLU A 129 -9.55 -16.64 2.58
C GLU A 129 -8.19 -17.04 3.17
N ARG A 130 -7.09 -16.76 2.46
CA ARG A 130 -5.72 -17.01 2.96
C ARG A 130 -5.23 -15.91 3.90
N LYS A 131 -5.86 -14.73 3.86
CA LYS A 131 -5.38 -13.55 4.57
C LYS A 131 -5.76 -13.62 6.04
N GLN A 132 -4.79 -13.38 6.90
CA GLN A 132 -4.95 -13.38 8.34
C GLN A 132 -5.45 -12.02 8.84
N PRO A 133 -6.43 -11.97 9.75
CA PRO A 133 -6.86 -10.71 10.34
C PRO A 133 -5.75 -10.15 11.24
N LEU A 134 -5.61 -8.82 11.27
CA LEU A 134 -4.67 -8.18 12.18
C LEU A 134 -5.08 -8.40 13.65
N PRO A 135 -4.12 -8.63 14.56
CA PRO A 135 -4.39 -8.67 15.98
C PRO A 135 -4.98 -7.35 16.46
N ALA A 136 -5.99 -7.41 17.34
CA ALA A 136 -6.62 -6.21 17.90
C ALA A 136 -5.65 -5.31 18.68
N HIS A 137 -4.58 -5.90 19.23
CA HIS A 137 -3.53 -5.17 19.95
C HIS A 137 -2.17 -5.73 19.57
N VAL A 138 -1.40 -4.96 18.83
CA VAL A 138 -0.01 -5.25 18.49
C VAL A 138 0.89 -4.81 19.64
N ARG A 139 1.70 -5.72 20.19
CA ARG A 139 2.69 -5.43 21.24
C ARG A 139 4.10 -5.36 20.69
N ARG A 140 4.43 -6.24 19.74
CA ARG A 140 5.74 -6.26 19.07
C ARG A 140 5.60 -6.27 17.56
N LEU A 141 6.18 -5.26 16.92
CA LEU A 141 6.19 -5.05 15.47
C LEU A 141 7.60 -5.26 14.91
N ALA A 142 7.74 -6.11 13.91
CA ALA A 142 8.95 -6.13 13.07
C ALA A 142 8.77 -5.18 11.89
N VAL A 143 9.75 -4.34 11.59
CA VAL A 143 9.74 -3.46 10.42
C VAL A 143 10.90 -3.81 9.51
N ILE A 144 10.62 -4.38 8.34
CA ILE A 144 11.61 -4.68 7.30
C ILE A 144 11.66 -3.48 6.34
N THR A 145 12.75 -2.72 6.41
CA THR A 145 12.96 -1.54 5.56
C THR A 145 14.43 -1.09 5.59
N SER A 146 14.76 -0.05 4.81
CA SER A 146 16.08 0.58 4.82
C SER A 146 16.26 1.45 6.08
N PRO A 147 17.41 1.36 6.77
CA PRO A 147 17.63 2.08 8.04
C PRO A 147 17.75 3.60 7.89
N SER A 148 18.01 4.12 6.69
CA SER A 148 18.23 5.55 6.42
C SER A 148 17.10 6.22 5.63
N GLY A 149 16.05 5.48 5.27
CA GLY A 149 14.98 5.96 4.39
C GLY A 149 14.03 7.00 5.02
N ALA A 150 13.24 7.67 4.19
CA ALA A 150 12.09 8.45 4.67
C ALA A 150 11.01 7.54 5.30
N ALA A 151 10.73 6.40 4.66
CA ALA A 151 9.71 5.45 5.10
C ALA A 151 9.88 4.99 6.56
N VAL A 152 11.09 4.65 6.99
CA VAL A 152 11.35 4.25 8.38
C VAL A 152 11.09 5.40 9.36
N ARG A 153 11.46 6.64 8.99
CA ARG A 153 11.23 7.83 9.81
C ARG A 153 9.74 8.13 9.93
N ASP A 154 9.00 7.99 8.84
CA ASP A 154 7.55 8.19 8.80
C ASP A 154 6.83 7.19 9.72
N VAL A 155 7.16 5.90 9.59
CA VAL A 155 6.62 4.83 10.46
C VAL A 155 6.93 5.12 11.92
N LEU A 156 8.20 5.32 12.26
CA LEU A 156 8.61 5.53 13.66
C LEU A 156 7.98 6.80 14.27
N SER A 157 7.86 7.87 13.48
CA SER A 157 7.23 9.12 13.94
C SER A 157 5.74 8.92 14.28
N VAL A 158 5.00 8.21 13.43
CA VAL A 158 3.59 7.91 13.67
C VAL A 158 3.41 7.01 14.88
N LEU A 159 4.20 5.93 14.98
CA LEU A 159 4.13 4.98 16.09
C LEU A 159 4.45 5.66 17.43
N ALA A 160 5.51 6.47 17.50
CA ALA A 160 5.88 7.22 18.70
C ALA A 160 4.79 8.21 19.14
N ARG A 161 4.11 8.85 18.18
CA ARG A 161 3.02 9.80 18.45
C ARG A 161 1.73 9.11 18.90
N ARG A 162 1.36 7.99 18.28
CA ARG A 162 0.05 7.34 18.51
C ARG A 162 0.06 6.27 19.59
N PHE A 163 1.13 5.49 19.72
CA PHE A 163 1.20 4.41 20.70
C PHE A 163 2.66 4.09 21.09
N PRO A 164 3.27 4.90 21.98
CA PRO A 164 4.68 4.74 22.39
C PRO A 164 4.97 3.49 23.22
N LEU A 165 3.94 2.70 23.58
CA LEU A 165 4.08 1.44 24.31
C LEU A 165 4.39 0.25 23.37
N LEU A 166 4.33 0.45 22.04
CA LEU A 166 4.66 -0.57 21.06
C LEU A 166 6.18 -0.83 21.05
N GLU A 167 6.57 -2.10 21.12
CA GLU A 167 7.95 -2.51 20.87
C GLU A 167 8.16 -2.66 19.36
N VAL A 168 9.11 -1.91 18.80
CA VAL A 168 9.40 -1.90 17.36
C VAL A 168 10.83 -2.38 17.13
N ASP A 169 10.98 -3.52 16.47
CA ASP A 169 12.27 -4.05 16.04
C ASP A 169 12.49 -3.72 14.56
N LEU A 170 13.48 -2.88 14.27
CA LEU A 170 13.89 -2.57 12.91
C LEU A 170 14.77 -3.69 12.36
N LEU A 171 14.34 -4.33 11.28
CA LEU A 171 15.07 -5.34 10.53
C LEU A 171 15.66 -4.69 9.27
N PRO A 172 16.92 -4.20 9.31
CA PRO A 172 17.50 -3.43 8.22
C PRO A 172 17.69 -4.32 6.98
N SER A 173 17.13 -3.87 5.86
CA SER A 173 17.26 -4.52 4.56
C SER A 173 17.52 -3.51 3.45
N LEU A 174 18.19 -3.95 2.40
CA LEU A 174 18.09 -3.33 1.09
C LEU A 174 16.63 -3.43 0.63
N VAL A 175 16.15 -2.34 0.06
CA VAL A 175 14.78 -2.20 -0.45
C VAL A 175 14.74 -1.94 -1.95
N GLN A 176 15.89 -1.99 -2.61
CA GLN A 176 16.10 -1.79 -4.04
C GLN A 176 17.37 -2.51 -4.48
N GLY A 177 17.46 -2.87 -5.76
CA GLY A 177 18.58 -3.61 -6.35
C GLY A 177 18.43 -5.14 -6.25
N ASP A 178 19.29 -5.85 -6.97
CA ASP A 178 19.15 -7.28 -7.26
C ASP A 178 19.16 -8.18 -6.02
N SER A 179 19.86 -7.78 -4.96
CA SER A 179 19.96 -8.55 -3.71
C SER A 179 18.84 -8.25 -2.71
N ALA A 180 18.02 -7.21 -2.94
CA ALA A 180 17.01 -6.78 -1.99
C ALA A 180 15.93 -7.84 -1.75
N ALA A 181 15.40 -8.44 -2.82
CA ALA A 181 14.35 -9.47 -2.71
C ALA A 181 14.80 -10.66 -1.84
N ALA A 182 16.02 -11.15 -2.06
CA ALA A 182 16.60 -12.27 -1.30
C ALA A 182 16.82 -11.90 0.18
N GLN A 183 17.26 -10.67 0.46
CA GLN A 183 17.49 -10.19 1.82
C GLN A 183 16.18 -10.01 2.58
N ILE A 184 15.17 -9.37 1.97
CA ILE A 184 13.83 -9.19 2.55
C ILE A 184 13.22 -10.56 2.85
N THR A 185 13.30 -11.50 1.89
CA THR A 185 12.80 -12.87 2.07
C THR A 185 13.46 -13.58 3.26
N SER A 186 14.78 -13.50 3.37
CA SER A 186 15.53 -14.12 4.49
C SER A 186 15.14 -13.51 5.85
N LEU A 187 14.99 -12.19 5.91
CA LEU A 187 14.56 -11.50 7.13
C LEU A 187 13.13 -11.85 7.51
N LEU A 188 12.22 -11.90 6.54
CA LEU A 188 10.83 -12.29 6.74
C LEU A 188 10.74 -13.72 7.31
N GLN A 189 11.45 -14.68 6.71
CA GLN A 189 11.49 -16.06 7.20
C GLN A 189 12.03 -16.17 8.62
N ARG A 190 13.09 -15.43 8.95
CA ARG A 190 13.68 -15.42 10.29
C ARG A 190 12.76 -14.75 11.32
N ALA A 191 12.08 -13.68 10.93
CA ALA A 191 11.13 -12.99 11.79
C ALA A 191 9.92 -13.88 12.09
N ASP A 192 9.33 -14.51 11.05
CA ASP A 192 8.20 -15.42 11.19
C ASP A 192 8.56 -16.64 12.06
N ALA A 193 9.67 -17.31 11.74
CA ALA A 193 10.14 -18.48 12.48
C ALA A 193 10.49 -18.20 13.95
N SER A 194 10.74 -16.92 14.32
CA SER A 194 11.02 -16.56 15.70
C SER A 194 9.79 -16.63 16.60
N GLY A 195 8.58 -16.50 16.05
CA GLY A 195 7.32 -16.43 16.80
C GLY A 195 7.25 -15.26 17.79
N ARG A 196 8.13 -14.25 17.66
CA ARG A 196 8.23 -13.12 18.60
C ARG A 196 7.31 -11.95 18.24
N TYR A 197 6.95 -11.84 16.97
CA TYR A 197 6.26 -10.67 16.42
C TYR A 197 4.77 -10.94 16.30
N ASP A 198 3.96 -9.95 16.64
CA ASP A 198 2.51 -10.02 16.41
C ASP A 198 2.19 -9.68 14.95
N VAL A 199 2.99 -8.79 14.35
CA VAL A 199 2.84 -8.34 12.96
C VAL A 199 4.23 -8.04 12.36
N ILE A 200 4.39 -8.28 11.07
CA ILE A 200 5.56 -7.92 10.28
C ILE A 200 5.16 -6.86 9.25
N LEU A 201 5.78 -5.68 9.29
CA LEU A 201 5.59 -4.61 8.32
C LEU A 201 6.75 -4.62 7.32
N ILE A 202 6.43 -4.77 6.04
CA ILE A 202 7.34 -4.55 4.92
C ILE A 202 7.02 -3.19 4.34
N THR A 203 7.99 -2.27 4.31
CA THR A 203 7.72 -0.91 3.88
C THR A 203 8.88 -0.26 3.13
N ARG A 204 8.51 0.59 2.17
CA ARG A 204 9.42 1.40 1.36
C ARG A 204 8.74 2.71 1.01
N GLY A 205 9.52 3.75 0.71
CA GLY A 205 8.99 5.00 0.15
C GLY A 205 8.58 4.86 -1.31
N GLY A 206 8.19 5.96 -1.94
CA GLY A 206 7.89 5.98 -3.38
C GLY A 206 9.13 5.88 -4.26
N GLY A 207 8.93 5.56 -5.54
CA GLY A 207 9.98 5.56 -6.58
C GLY A 207 9.55 4.81 -7.84
N SER A 208 10.48 4.57 -8.76
CA SER A 208 10.19 3.98 -10.07
C SER A 208 9.77 2.51 -9.99
N LEU A 209 9.28 1.95 -11.10
CA LEU A 209 8.97 0.52 -11.20
C LEU A 209 10.23 -0.34 -10.93
N GLU A 210 11.39 0.13 -11.38
CA GLU A 210 12.68 -0.53 -11.16
C GLU A 210 13.04 -0.55 -9.67
N ASP A 211 12.83 0.56 -8.96
CA ASP A 211 13.11 0.61 -7.52
C ASP A 211 12.19 -0.34 -6.72
N LEU A 212 10.96 -0.52 -7.19
CA LEU A 212 9.95 -1.38 -6.57
C LEU A 212 10.06 -2.85 -6.99
N TRP A 213 10.94 -3.17 -7.95
CA TRP A 213 10.98 -4.48 -8.56
C TRP A 213 11.30 -5.60 -7.57
N ALA A 214 12.10 -5.31 -6.54
CA ALA A 214 12.43 -6.26 -5.48
C ALA A 214 11.20 -6.84 -4.77
N PHE A 215 10.07 -6.13 -4.77
CA PHE A 215 8.80 -6.54 -4.16
C PHE A 215 7.90 -7.34 -5.10
N ASN A 216 8.31 -7.52 -6.36
CA ASN A 216 7.68 -8.35 -7.38
C ASN A 216 8.38 -9.71 -7.56
N ASP A 217 9.26 -10.08 -6.63
CA ASP A 217 9.92 -11.38 -6.66
C ASP A 217 8.95 -12.51 -6.25
N GLU A 218 8.96 -13.60 -7.03
CA GLU A 218 8.06 -14.74 -6.80
C GLU A 218 8.33 -15.43 -5.45
N ARG A 219 9.60 -15.57 -5.06
CA ARG A 219 9.96 -16.22 -3.79
C ARG A 219 9.53 -15.38 -2.60
N LEU A 220 9.69 -14.06 -2.67
CA LEU A 220 9.17 -13.14 -1.66
C LEU A 220 7.64 -13.27 -1.56
N ALA A 221 6.93 -13.22 -2.69
CA ALA A 221 5.47 -13.30 -2.71
C ALA A 221 4.95 -14.61 -2.07
N ARG A 222 5.57 -15.75 -2.41
CA ARG A 222 5.26 -17.05 -1.83
C ARG A 222 5.59 -17.13 -0.33
N THR A 223 6.67 -16.48 0.09
CA THR A 223 7.06 -16.43 1.51
C THR A 223 6.07 -15.63 2.34
N ILE A 224 5.59 -14.49 1.84
CA ILE A 224 4.54 -13.71 2.50
C ILE A 224 3.25 -14.54 2.61
N ALA A 225 2.82 -15.17 1.52
CA ALA A 225 1.60 -15.98 1.49
C ALA A 225 1.65 -17.26 2.36
N ALA A 226 2.84 -17.62 2.87
CA ALA A 226 3.07 -18.78 3.73
C ALA A 226 3.46 -18.39 5.17
N ALA A 227 3.56 -17.09 5.47
CA ALA A 227 3.91 -16.61 6.80
C ALA A 227 2.81 -16.94 7.81
N HIS A 228 3.20 -17.32 9.02
CA HIS A 228 2.26 -17.56 10.13
C HIS A 228 1.92 -16.25 10.85
N THR A 229 2.85 -15.29 10.86
CA THR A 229 2.68 -13.96 11.40
C THR A 229 2.04 -13.05 10.35
N PRO A 230 0.96 -12.31 10.68
CA PRO A 230 0.34 -11.38 9.75
C PRO A 230 1.35 -10.38 9.16
N VAL A 231 1.32 -10.22 7.84
CA VAL A 231 2.21 -9.33 7.09
C VAL A 231 1.43 -8.13 6.55
N VAL A 232 1.94 -6.94 6.84
CA VAL A 232 1.45 -5.68 6.28
C VAL A 232 2.43 -5.17 5.24
N SER A 233 1.94 -4.89 4.03
CA SER A 233 2.75 -4.27 2.97
C SER A 233 2.41 -2.79 2.82
N ALA A 234 3.45 -1.97 2.80
CA ALA A 234 3.39 -0.51 2.60
C ALA A 234 4.52 -0.06 1.68
N VAL A 235 4.54 -0.64 0.48
CA VAL A 235 5.61 -0.51 -0.53
C VAL A 235 5.20 0.45 -1.65
N GLY A 236 3.96 0.32 -2.12
CA GLY A 236 3.40 1.12 -3.21
C GLY A 236 2.77 2.44 -2.77
N HIS A 237 2.43 3.29 -3.75
CA HIS A 237 1.45 4.38 -3.59
C HIS A 237 0.08 3.93 -4.13
N GLU A 238 -0.93 4.80 -4.15
CA GLU A 238 -2.29 4.46 -4.61
C GLU A 238 -2.37 3.82 -6.01
N THR A 239 -1.40 4.09 -6.90
CA THR A 239 -1.37 3.58 -8.28
C THR A 239 -0.38 2.44 -8.53
N ASP A 240 0.58 2.22 -7.63
CA ASP A 240 1.77 1.40 -7.88
C ASP A 240 1.70 0.14 -7.03
N PHE A 241 1.00 -0.89 -7.50
CA PHE A 241 0.85 -2.15 -6.77
C PHE A 241 2.00 -3.11 -7.07
N SER A 242 2.60 -3.66 -6.00
CA SER A 242 3.57 -4.76 -6.09
C SER A 242 2.90 -6.11 -5.82
N LEU A 243 3.56 -7.22 -6.19
CA LEU A 243 3.09 -8.56 -5.83
C LEU A 243 3.01 -8.75 -4.32
N SER A 244 3.97 -8.18 -3.58
CA SER A 244 3.97 -8.15 -2.12
C SER A 244 2.69 -7.52 -1.55
N ASP A 245 2.16 -6.47 -2.19
CA ASP A 245 0.90 -5.84 -1.77
C ASP A 245 -0.33 -6.73 -2.02
N PHE A 246 -0.29 -7.58 -3.05
CA PHE A 246 -1.40 -8.49 -3.35
C PHE A 246 -1.44 -9.68 -2.38
N VAL A 247 -0.27 -10.26 -2.06
CA VAL A 247 -0.17 -11.41 -1.16
C VAL A 247 -0.24 -11.05 0.32
N ALA A 248 0.11 -9.82 0.71
CA ALA A 248 0.05 -9.40 2.11
C ALA A 248 -1.38 -9.48 2.67
N ASP A 249 -1.46 -9.75 3.96
CA ASP A 249 -2.73 -9.83 4.70
C ASP A 249 -3.45 -8.48 4.69
N VAL A 250 -2.68 -7.41 4.90
CA VAL A 250 -3.18 -6.03 4.80
C VAL A 250 -2.23 -5.20 3.96
N ARG A 251 -2.81 -4.45 3.02
CA ARG A 251 -2.12 -3.44 2.24
C ARG A 251 -2.38 -2.06 2.85
N ALA A 252 -1.32 -1.28 3.02
CA ALA A 252 -1.39 0.14 3.30
C ALA A 252 -0.85 0.96 2.11
N PRO A 253 -1.49 2.09 1.75
CA PRO A 253 -1.07 2.92 0.61
C PRO A 253 0.18 3.76 0.90
N THR A 254 0.57 3.94 2.16
CA THR A 254 1.79 4.66 2.55
C THR A 254 2.37 4.08 3.85
N PRO A 255 3.67 4.28 4.12
CA PRO A 255 4.29 3.87 5.39
C PRO A 255 3.58 4.46 6.61
N SER A 256 3.17 5.73 6.55
CA SER A 256 2.43 6.39 7.63
C SER A 256 1.06 5.75 7.88
N VAL A 257 0.30 5.46 6.82
CA VAL A 257 -1.01 4.79 6.96
C VAL A 257 -0.84 3.38 7.51
N ALA A 258 0.23 2.67 7.13
CA ALA A 258 0.54 1.36 7.69
C ALA A 258 0.72 1.43 9.20
N ALA A 259 1.51 2.41 9.67
CA ALA A 259 1.69 2.64 11.10
C ALA A 259 0.36 2.98 11.79
N GLU A 260 -0.51 3.77 11.17
CA GLU A 260 -1.83 4.11 11.73
C GLU A 260 -2.79 2.91 11.83
N LEU A 261 -2.72 1.96 10.89
CA LEU A 261 -3.52 0.74 10.92
C LEU A 261 -3.09 -0.23 12.03
N LEU A 262 -1.79 -0.22 12.37
CA LEU A 262 -1.20 -1.16 13.33
C LEU A 262 -1.40 -0.77 14.79
N VAL A 263 -1.71 0.49 15.07
CA VAL A 263 -1.80 1.00 16.44
C VAL A 263 -3.10 1.76 16.73
N PRO A 264 -3.65 1.61 17.96
CA PRO A 264 -4.79 2.40 18.40
C PRO A 264 -4.41 3.87 18.60
N ASP A 265 -5.42 4.75 18.66
CA ASP A 265 -5.20 6.15 19.01
C ASP A 265 -4.99 6.34 20.52
N GLN A 266 -3.90 6.98 20.92
CA GLN A 266 -3.63 7.28 22.34
C GLN A 266 -4.78 8.04 23.01
N ARG A 267 -5.39 9.01 22.32
CA ARG A 267 -6.45 9.84 22.90
C ARG A 267 -7.71 9.01 23.11
N GLU A 268 -7.99 8.09 22.19
CA GLU A 268 -9.11 7.16 22.32
C GLU A 268 -8.90 6.18 23.48
N LEU A 269 -7.68 5.64 23.62
CA LEU A 269 -7.31 4.78 24.75
C LEU A 269 -7.47 5.51 26.09
N VAL A 270 -6.94 6.73 26.21
CA VAL A 270 -7.08 7.55 27.43
C VAL A 270 -8.55 7.85 27.71
N ALA A 271 -9.34 8.18 26.69
CA ALA A 271 -10.78 8.41 26.84
C ALA A 271 -11.54 7.14 27.27
N ARG A 272 -11.16 5.96 26.75
CA ARG A 272 -11.72 4.66 27.18
C ARG A 272 -11.39 4.37 28.63
N VAL A 273 -10.14 4.56 29.06
CA VAL A 273 -9.71 4.38 30.45
C VAL A 273 -10.45 5.34 31.37
N ARG A 274 -10.58 6.63 31.00
CA ARG A 274 -11.33 7.62 31.78
C ARG A 274 -12.81 7.27 31.90
N ARG A 275 -13.44 6.82 30.81
CA ARG A 275 -14.84 6.36 30.84
C ARG A 275 -15.01 5.13 31.72
N ALA A 276 -14.12 4.15 31.63
CA ALA A 276 -14.15 2.96 32.48
C ALA A 276 -13.95 3.32 33.96
N HIS A 277 -13.03 4.25 34.25
CA HIS A 277 -12.80 4.76 35.60
C HIS A 277 -14.01 5.54 36.14
N ALA A 278 -14.67 6.36 35.31
CA ALA A 278 -15.85 7.13 35.71
C ALA A 278 -17.10 6.25 35.88
N ALA A 279 -17.21 5.18 35.08
CA ALA A 279 -18.26 4.18 35.21
C ALA A 279 -18.01 3.19 36.36
N TRP A 280 -16.81 3.21 36.95
CA TRP A 280 -16.51 2.44 38.14
C TRP A 280 -17.42 2.95 39.26
N PRO A 281 -18.36 2.15 39.77
CA PRO A 281 -19.19 2.60 40.89
C PRO A 281 -18.25 2.93 42.04
N SER A 282 -18.24 4.18 42.48
CA SER A 282 -17.57 4.52 43.73
C SER A 282 -18.18 3.63 44.80
N CYS A 283 -17.43 2.63 45.24
CA CYS A 283 -17.80 1.76 46.36
C CYS A 283 -17.64 2.55 47.67
N SER A 284 -18.28 3.72 47.73
CA SER A 284 -18.19 4.67 48.83
C SER A 284 -19.54 4.96 49.48
N SER A 285 -20.66 4.43 48.97
CA SER A 285 -21.94 4.58 49.69
C SER A 285 -23.06 3.59 49.37
N THR A 286 -22.84 2.53 48.58
CA THR A 286 -23.80 1.42 48.60
C THR A 286 -23.63 0.72 49.94
N ARG A 287 -24.44 1.15 50.89
CA ARG A 287 -24.73 0.47 52.15
C ARG A 287 -25.04 -0.98 51.76
N TRP A 288 -24.03 -1.85 51.83
CA TRP A 288 -24.24 -3.29 51.81
C TRP A 288 -25.06 -3.57 53.06
N ALA A 289 -26.38 -3.51 52.92
CA ALA A 289 -27.28 -4.12 53.87
C ALA A 289 -27.07 -5.63 53.70
N MET A 290 -26.00 -6.15 54.30
CA MET A 290 -25.99 -7.55 54.70
C MET A 290 -27.22 -7.72 55.57
N ARG A 291 -28.27 -8.33 55.02
CA ARG A 291 -29.29 -8.97 55.84
C ARG A 291 -28.57 -10.09 56.57
N CYS A 292 -28.02 -9.80 57.75
CA CYS A 292 -27.71 -10.82 58.72
C CYS A 292 -29.05 -11.39 59.20
N SER A 293 -29.43 -12.54 58.66
CA SER A 293 -30.46 -13.37 59.26
C SER A 293 -29.91 -13.96 60.56
N ALA A 294 -30.13 -13.25 61.67
CA ALA A 294 -30.01 -13.88 62.99
C ALA A 294 -31.16 -14.90 63.16
N PRO A 295 -30.96 -16.05 63.83
CA PRO A 295 -31.96 -17.12 63.92
C PRO A 295 -33.18 -16.80 64.79
N THR A 296 -33.33 -15.58 65.31
CA THR A 296 -34.40 -15.24 66.25
C THR A 296 -34.95 -13.84 65.97
N GLY A 297 -35.92 -13.77 65.04
CA GLY A 297 -37.17 -13.05 65.21
C GLY A 297 -37.21 -11.56 65.60
N SER A 298 -36.17 -10.74 65.46
CA SER A 298 -36.28 -9.28 65.65
C SER A 298 -35.30 -8.47 64.79
N PRO A 299 -35.75 -7.40 64.10
CA PRO A 299 -34.88 -6.61 63.23
C PRO A 299 -34.05 -5.63 64.06
N CYS A 300 -32.76 -5.90 64.22
CA CYS A 300 -31.78 -4.93 64.73
C CYS A 300 -31.12 -4.19 63.57
N ALA A 301 -31.21 -2.86 63.56
CA ALA A 301 -30.50 -2.00 62.61
C ALA A 301 -29.14 -1.57 63.22
N CYS A 302 -28.04 -2.17 62.76
CA CYS A 302 -26.70 -1.67 63.09
C CYS A 302 -26.35 -0.50 62.17
N VAL A 303 -26.12 0.69 62.74
CA VAL A 303 -25.60 1.86 62.01
C VAL A 303 -24.14 2.05 62.40
N ARG A 304 -23.25 2.07 61.40
CA ARG A 304 -21.82 2.34 61.57
C ARG A 304 -21.58 3.85 61.59
N THR A 305 -21.18 4.42 62.72
CA THR A 305 -20.76 5.83 62.79
C THR A 305 -19.26 5.95 62.54
N ALA A 306 -18.89 6.86 61.64
CA ALA A 306 -17.59 6.90 60.96
C ALA A 306 -16.41 7.46 61.79
N ARG A 307 -16.43 7.39 63.13
CA ARG A 307 -15.39 8.05 63.96
C ARG A 307 -14.54 7.19 64.89
N SER A 308 -14.75 5.89 65.03
CA SER A 308 -13.89 5.08 65.93
C SER A 308 -13.63 3.63 65.54
N GLY A 309 -13.98 3.17 64.33
CA GLY A 309 -13.56 1.85 63.83
C GLY A 309 -14.10 0.61 64.57
N GLY A 310 -14.84 0.75 65.67
CA GLY A 310 -15.49 -0.35 66.40
C GLY A 310 -16.97 -0.51 66.06
N TRP A 311 -17.46 -1.75 66.00
CA TRP A 311 -18.88 -2.06 65.91
C TRP A 311 -19.52 -1.94 67.30
N GLN A 312 -20.56 -1.12 67.45
CA GLN A 312 -21.41 -1.11 68.65
C GLN A 312 -22.85 -1.45 68.25
N ILE A 313 -23.47 -2.35 69.02
CA ILE A 313 -24.88 -2.69 68.90
C ILE A 313 -25.66 -1.55 69.55
N ALA A 314 -26.43 -0.81 68.76
CA ALA A 314 -27.35 0.19 69.30
C ALA A 314 -28.53 -0.53 69.96
N ALA A 315 -28.58 -0.54 71.29
CA ALA A 315 -29.76 -0.96 72.03
C ALA A 315 -30.87 0.08 71.83
N THR A 316 -32.02 -0.36 71.35
CA THR A 316 -33.24 0.43 71.20
C THR A 316 -33.69 0.96 72.58
N PRO A 317 -34.07 2.24 72.73
CA PRO A 317 -34.63 2.70 74.00
C PRO A 317 -35.96 1.98 74.26
N ALA A 318 -36.09 1.40 75.45
CA ALA A 318 -37.29 0.72 75.89
C ALA A 318 -38.49 1.68 75.86
N ALA A 319 -39.57 1.26 75.19
CA ALA A 319 -40.84 1.98 75.21
C ALA A 319 -41.37 2.07 76.66
N GLY A 320 -41.40 3.28 77.20
CA GLY A 320 -41.98 3.57 78.51
C GLY A 320 -43.47 3.22 78.55
N ARG A 321 -43.86 2.36 79.50
CA ARG A 321 -45.26 2.11 79.86
C ARG A 321 -45.86 3.38 80.47
N ARG A 322 -47.01 3.84 79.96
CA ARG A 322 -47.87 4.83 80.63
C ARG A 322 -48.61 4.16 81.80
N PRO A 323 -48.78 4.84 82.95
CA PRO A 323 -49.59 4.34 84.06
C PRO A 323 -51.11 4.52 83.80
N PRO A 324 -51.98 3.80 84.52
CA PRO A 324 -53.43 3.87 84.33
C PRO A 324 -54.01 5.16 84.93
N ALA A 325 -55.00 5.74 84.27
CA ALA A 325 -55.88 6.75 84.85
C ALA A 325 -57.09 6.06 85.50
N ALA A 326 -57.47 6.57 86.67
CA ALA A 326 -58.64 6.19 87.45
C ALA A 326 -59.96 6.55 86.76
#